data_AF-A0A6V8LT23-F1
#
_entry.id   AF-A0A6V8LT23-F1
#
_cell.length_a   1.000
_cell.length_b   1.000
_cell.length_c   1.000
_cell.angle_alpha   90.00
_cell.angle_beta   90.00
_cell.angle_gamma   90.00
#
_symmetry.space_group_name_H-M   'P 1'
#
loop_
_entity.id
_entity.type
_entity.pdbx_description
1 polymer ?
#
loop_
_entity_poly.entity_id
_entity_poly.type
_entity_poly.pdbx_seq_one_letter_code
_entity_poly.pdbx_strand_id
1 'polypeptide(L)'
;MLKDILTENPGVALQYLKVSEGGVYLKPTLVQTVLGSCLGAAFHLPGKGIGAFFHAFLPRRDDYGYQDKGPVYKFVDTAIEHVIGEFMRMGVNPRALRVTLLGGSNGLVDERGGVGLKNVEAAYEALSRHRMTPYQVDTGGGKGRRVFFLTSTGEVEVGLLSGAGRLGGPVLKPKAAALWAAARASTGR
;
A
#
# COMPACT_ATOMS: atom_id res chain seq x y z
N MET A 1 2.17 10.68 -17.36
CA MET A 1 2.37 9.95 -16.09
C MET A 1 3.15 8.66 -16.32
N LEU A 2 2.53 7.50 -16.63
CA LEU A 2 3.30 6.24 -16.84
C LEU A 2 4.44 6.36 -17.87
N LYS A 3 4.17 6.99 -19.03
CA LYS A 3 5.18 7.21 -20.07
C LYS A 3 6.35 8.07 -19.56
N ASP A 4 6.07 9.05 -18.71
CA ASP A 4 7.07 9.98 -18.18
C ASP A 4 7.95 9.24 -17.16
N ILE A 5 7.35 8.50 -16.21
CA ILE A 5 8.08 7.66 -15.24
C ILE A 5 9.00 6.68 -15.96
N LEU A 6 8.50 6.00 -17.00
CA LEU A 6 9.30 5.03 -17.78
C LEU A 6 10.39 5.69 -18.62
N THR A 7 10.18 6.93 -19.06
CA THR A 7 11.21 7.70 -19.79
C THR A 7 12.33 8.14 -18.84
N GLU A 8 11.98 8.53 -17.62
CA GLU A 8 12.93 8.88 -16.56
C GLU A 8 13.64 7.66 -15.96
N ASN A 9 13.06 6.46 -16.13
CA ASN A 9 13.58 5.20 -15.58
C ASN A 9 13.68 4.11 -16.67
N PRO A 10 14.58 4.27 -17.66
CA PRO A 10 14.70 3.34 -18.76
C PRO A 10 15.11 1.94 -18.26
N GLY A 11 14.48 0.90 -18.80
CA GLY A 11 14.80 -0.50 -18.49
C GLY A 11 14.20 -1.04 -17.20
N VAL A 12 13.44 -0.24 -16.43
CA VAL A 12 12.68 -0.73 -15.28
C VAL A 12 11.54 -1.63 -15.74
N ALA A 13 11.40 -2.80 -15.11
CA ALA A 13 10.31 -3.72 -15.39
C ALA A 13 8.97 -3.11 -14.92
N LEU A 14 7.93 -3.19 -15.74
CA LEU A 14 6.57 -2.78 -15.37
C LEU A 14 5.80 -4.00 -14.86
N GLN A 15 5.33 -3.94 -13.61
CA GLN A 15 4.43 -4.93 -13.04
C GLN A 15 3.04 -4.32 -12.82
N TYR A 16 2.05 -4.78 -13.57
CA TYR A 16 0.65 -4.45 -13.29
C TYR A 16 0.09 -5.46 -12.29
N LEU A 17 -0.55 -4.97 -11.21
CA LEU A 17 -1.17 -5.82 -10.19
C LEU A 17 -2.69 -5.68 -10.18
N LYS A 18 -3.37 -6.82 -10.22
CA LYS A 18 -4.81 -6.97 -9.98
C LYS A 18 -5.09 -7.20 -8.50
N VAL A 19 -6.37 -7.25 -8.17
CA VAL A 19 -6.85 -7.56 -6.82
C VAL A 19 -6.30 -8.91 -6.36
N SER A 20 -5.83 -8.98 -5.12
CA SER A 20 -5.21 -10.15 -4.49
C SER A 20 -3.88 -10.61 -5.12
N GLU A 21 -3.21 -9.73 -5.88
CA GLU A 21 -1.85 -9.94 -6.39
C GLU A 21 -0.83 -9.09 -5.61
N GLY A 22 0.44 -9.50 -5.67
CA GLY A 22 1.54 -8.83 -4.99
C GLY A 22 2.86 -9.56 -5.19
N GLY A 23 3.92 -8.99 -4.67
CA GLY A 23 5.25 -9.59 -4.75
C GLY A 23 6.33 -8.79 -4.06
N VAL A 24 7.47 -9.45 -3.84
CA VAL A 24 8.74 -8.85 -3.44
C VAL A 24 9.64 -8.79 -4.67
N TYR A 25 10.15 -7.60 -4.96
CA TYR A 25 10.91 -7.28 -6.17
C TYR A 25 12.36 -6.98 -5.78
N LEU A 26 13.26 -7.87 -6.18
CA LEU A 26 14.71 -7.76 -5.88
C LEU A 26 15.47 -6.90 -6.90
N LYS A 27 14.77 -6.41 -7.93
CA LYS A 27 15.29 -5.53 -8.97
C LYS A 27 14.38 -4.29 -9.08
N PRO A 28 14.91 -3.16 -9.57
CA PRO A 28 14.10 -2.00 -9.90
C PRO A 28 12.87 -2.37 -10.74
N THR A 29 11.69 -2.12 -10.19
CA THR A 29 10.39 -2.48 -10.76
C THR A 29 9.44 -1.31 -10.52
N LEU A 30 8.72 -0.93 -11.57
CA LEU A 30 7.60 -0.01 -11.50
C LEU A 30 6.33 -0.84 -11.32
N VAL A 31 5.75 -0.78 -10.13
CA VAL A 31 4.45 -1.38 -9.87
C VAL A 31 3.36 -0.40 -10.26
N GLN A 32 2.36 -0.89 -10.98
CA GLN A 32 1.15 -0.13 -11.32
C GLN A 32 -0.09 -0.89 -10.82
N THR A 33 -1.02 -0.18 -10.18
CA THR A 33 -2.33 -0.74 -9.85
C THR A 33 -3.41 0.35 -9.79
N VAL A 34 -4.66 -0.07 -9.59
CA VAL A 34 -5.80 0.80 -9.35
C VAL A 34 -6.49 0.35 -8.07
N LEU A 35 -6.63 1.25 -7.11
CA LEU A 35 -7.21 0.97 -5.79
C LEU A 35 -8.52 1.73 -5.61
N GLY A 36 -9.55 1.01 -5.18
CA GLY A 36 -10.79 1.60 -4.63
C GLY A 36 -10.80 1.42 -3.12
N SER A 37 -11.75 0.64 -2.63
CA SER A 37 -11.83 0.23 -1.22
C SER A 37 -10.76 -0.78 -0.81
N CYS A 38 -10.15 -1.47 -1.78
CA CYS A 38 -8.94 -2.26 -1.57
C CYS A 38 -7.80 -1.43 -1.00
N LEU A 39 -6.87 -2.08 -0.29
CA LEU A 39 -5.65 -1.46 0.21
C LEU A 39 -4.45 -1.95 -0.58
N GLY A 40 -3.63 -1.00 -1.01
CA GLY A 40 -2.27 -1.26 -1.47
C GLY A 40 -1.26 -0.86 -0.40
N ALA A 41 -0.22 -1.66 -0.20
CA ALA A 41 0.89 -1.29 0.65
C ALA A 41 2.21 -1.45 -0.10
N ALA A 42 2.97 -0.36 -0.18
CA ALA A 42 4.31 -0.34 -0.74
C ALA A 42 5.34 -0.46 0.38
N PHE A 43 6.21 -1.45 0.30
CA PHE A 43 7.37 -1.62 1.19
C PHE A 43 8.61 -1.28 0.39
N HIS A 44 9.45 -0.40 0.92
CA HIS A 44 10.70 -0.01 0.28
C HIS A 44 11.85 -0.16 1.27
N LEU A 45 12.93 -0.81 0.83
CA LEU A 45 14.20 -0.88 1.56
C LEU A 45 15.16 0.19 1.01
N PRO A 46 15.39 1.30 1.73
CA PRO A 46 16.18 2.42 1.23
C PRO A 46 17.61 2.02 0.85
N GLY A 47 18.07 2.52 -0.31
CA GLY A 47 19.45 2.32 -0.78
C GLY A 47 19.77 0.91 -1.30
N LYS A 48 18.78 0.02 -1.38
CA LYS A 48 18.95 -1.34 -1.93
C LYS A 48 18.24 -1.57 -3.24
N GLY A 49 17.33 -0.67 -3.62
CA GLY A 49 16.47 -0.81 -4.79
C GLY A 49 15.56 -2.04 -4.78
N ILE A 50 15.23 -2.50 -3.58
CA ILE A 50 14.37 -3.63 -3.30
C ILE A 50 13.09 -3.08 -2.68
N GLY A 51 11.96 -3.62 -3.09
CA GLY A 51 10.67 -3.27 -2.51
C GLY A 51 9.67 -4.39 -2.66
N ALA A 52 8.51 -4.21 -2.07
CA ALA A 52 7.37 -5.09 -2.25
C ALA A 52 6.11 -4.25 -2.42
N PHE A 53 5.14 -4.79 -3.12
CA PHE A 53 3.81 -4.20 -3.21
C PHE A 53 2.78 -5.31 -3.26
N PHE A 54 1.65 -5.12 -2.60
CA PHE A 54 0.48 -5.96 -2.76
C PHE A 54 -0.79 -5.14 -2.92
N HIS A 55 -1.83 -5.75 -3.49
CA HIS A 55 -3.18 -5.20 -3.60
C HIS A 55 -4.15 -6.13 -2.87
N ALA A 56 -4.47 -5.82 -1.62
CA ALA A 56 -5.36 -6.62 -0.79
C ALA A 56 -6.81 -6.13 -0.84
N PHE A 57 -7.74 -7.07 -0.80
CA PHE A 57 -9.17 -6.81 -0.91
C PHE A 57 -9.86 -6.69 0.46
N LEU A 58 -9.54 -7.60 1.37
CA LEU A 58 -10.25 -7.79 2.65
C LEU A 58 -9.34 -7.52 3.85
N PRO A 59 -9.91 -7.19 5.04
CA PRO A 59 -9.11 -6.69 6.15
C PRO A 59 -8.33 -7.80 6.85
N ARG A 60 -9.04 -8.76 7.45
CA ARG A 60 -8.44 -9.83 8.26
C ARG A 60 -8.92 -11.18 7.76
N ARG A 61 -8.04 -12.18 7.73
CA ARG A 61 -8.43 -13.55 7.34
C ARG A 61 -9.40 -14.16 8.33
N ASP A 62 -9.20 -13.89 9.61
CA ASP A 62 -9.92 -14.54 10.71
C ASP A 62 -11.42 -14.17 10.71
N ASP A 63 -11.77 -12.99 10.18
CA ASP A 63 -13.16 -12.54 9.99
C ASP A 63 -13.94 -13.42 8.98
N TYR A 64 -13.25 -14.23 8.17
CA TYR A 64 -13.81 -15.04 7.08
C TYR A 64 -13.52 -16.55 7.22
N GLY A 65 -12.91 -16.97 8.34
CA GLY A 65 -12.60 -18.36 8.64
C GLY A 65 -11.19 -18.80 8.23
N TYR A 66 -10.48 -19.45 9.17
CA TYR A 66 -9.08 -19.90 9.00
C TYR A 66 -8.85 -20.88 7.85
N GLN A 67 -9.89 -21.54 7.31
CA GLN A 67 -9.75 -22.54 6.25
C GLN A 67 -9.62 -21.94 4.84
N ASP A 68 -9.71 -20.62 4.69
CA ASP A 68 -9.52 -19.97 3.39
C ASP A 68 -8.09 -20.15 2.87
N LYS A 69 -7.93 -20.99 1.83
CA LYS A 69 -6.68 -21.23 1.10
C LYS A 69 -6.52 -20.29 -0.12
N GLY A 70 -7.23 -19.18 -0.13
CA GLY A 70 -7.19 -18.19 -1.19
C GLY A 70 -5.81 -17.56 -1.39
N PRO A 71 -5.71 -16.60 -2.33
CA PRO A 71 -4.44 -15.96 -2.65
C PRO A 71 -3.80 -15.32 -1.40
N VAL A 72 -2.47 -15.39 -1.30
CA VAL A 72 -1.70 -14.86 -0.15
C VAL A 72 -1.97 -13.37 0.11
N TYR A 73 -2.23 -12.61 -0.95
CA TYR A 73 -2.50 -11.17 -0.88
C TYR A 73 -3.99 -10.82 -0.83
N LYS A 74 -4.87 -11.78 -0.55
CA LYS A 74 -6.32 -11.52 -0.43
C LYS A 74 -6.65 -10.63 0.77
N PHE A 75 -6.03 -10.92 1.92
CA PHE A 75 -6.25 -10.21 3.18
C PHE A 75 -5.07 -9.30 3.55
N VAL A 76 -5.36 -8.13 4.11
CA VAL A 76 -4.35 -7.13 4.48
C VAL A 76 -3.39 -7.67 5.54
N ASP A 77 -3.93 -8.28 6.59
CA ASP A 77 -3.13 -8.85 7.68
C ASP A 77 -2.15 -9.91 7.17
N THR A 78 -2.61 -10.90 6.40
CA THR A 78 -1.75 -11.97 5.88
C THR A 78 -0.77 -11.48 4.84
N ALA A 79 -1.15 -10.50 4.01
CA ALA A 79 -0.26 -9.90 3.02
C ALA A 79 0.93 -9.19 3.69
N ILE A 80 0.69 -8.44 4.77
CA ILE A 80 1.73 -7.76 5.54
C ILE A 80 2.66 -8.77 6.20
N GLU A 81 2.10 -9.78 6.88
CA GLU A 81 2.90 -10.86 7.51
C GLU A 81 3.77 -11.59 6.48
N HIS A 82 3.20 -11.90 5.31
CA HIS A 82 3.92 -12.56 4.24
C HIS A 82 5.10 -11.71 3.75
N VAL A 83 4.86 -10.45 3.38
CA VAL A 83 5.91 -9.54 2.86
C VAL A 83 7.01 -9.30 3.89
N ILE A 84 6.66 -9.02 5.15
CA ILE A 84 7.66 -8.83 6.21
C ILE A 84 8.45 -10.12 6.42
N GLY A 85 7.80 -11.28 6.41
CA GLY A 85 8.45 -12.59 6.49
C GLY A 85 9.45 -12.83 5.35
N GLU A 86 9.12 -12.46 4.11
CA GLU A 86 10.06 -12.51 2.99
C GLU A 86 11.30 -11.64 3.25
N PHE A 87 11.12 -10.41 3.70
CA PHE A 87 12.24 -9.52 4.04
C PHE A 87 13.11 -10.05 5.18
N MET A 88 12.48 -10.58 6.24
CA MET A 88 13.21 -11.18 7.36
C MET A 88 14.03 -12.41 6.91
N ARG A 89 13.50 -13.22 6.00
CA ARG A 89 14.24 -14.35 5.41
C ARG A 89 15.44 -13.93 4.58
N MET A 90 15.44 -12.70 4.06
CA MET A 90 16.60 -12.07 3.42
C MET A 90 17.55 -11.38 4.43
N GLY A 91 17.32 -11.51 5.74
CA GLY A 91 18.13 -10.87 6.78
C GLY A 91 17.84 -9.38 6.96
N VAL A 92 16.74 -8.87 6.42
CA VAL A 92 16.36 -7.46 6.56
C VAL A 92 15.59 -7.27 7.86
N ASN A 93 16.07 -6.33 8.69
CA ASN A 93 15.31 -5.86 9.85
C ASN A 93 14.02 -5.17 9.37
N PRO A 94 12.81 -5.61 9.76
CA PRO A 94 11.56 -5.01 9.31
C PRO A 94 11.49 -3.49 9.50
N ARG A 95 12.08 -2.98 10.59
CA ARG A 95 12.10 -1.54 10.90
C ARG A 95 12.96 -0.70 9.94
N ALA A 96 13.76 -1.33 9.09
CA ALA A 96 14.48 -0.65 8.01
C ALA A 96 13.59 -0.37 6.79
N LEU A 97 12.42 -1.01 6.70
CA LEU A 97 11.47 -0.80 5.60
C LEU A 97 10.67 0.47 5.82
N ARG A 98 10.49 1.25 4.75
CA ARG A 98 9.49 2.32 4.67
C ARG A 98 8.21 1.75 4.09
N VAL A 99 7.10 1.94 4.78
CA VAL A 99 5.78 1.42 4.35
C VAL A 99 4.85 2.57 3.99
N THR A 100 4.33 2.56 2.77
CA THR A 100 3.32 3.54 2.31
C THR A 100 1.99 2.85 2.09
N LEU A 101 0.95 3.30 2.78
CA LEU A 101 -0.42 2.77 2.65
C LEU A 101 -1.24 3.61 1.68
N LEU A 102 -1.95 2.95 0.76
CA LEU A 102 -2.67 3.57 -0.36
C LEU A 102 -4.06 2.95 -0.52
N GLY A 103 -5.05 3.72 -0.98
CA GLY A 103 -6.38 3.20 -1.34
C GLY A 103 -7.39 3.32 -0.21
N GLY A 104 -8.14 2.26 0.11
CA GLY A 104 -9.12 2.28 1.20
C GLY A 104 -10.24 3.32 1.03
N SER A 105 -10.61 3.69 -0.20
CA SER A 105 -11.71 4.62 -0.44
C SER A 105 -13.05 3.98 -0.09
N ASN A 106 -13.95 4.70 0.58
CA ASN A 106 -15.27 4.17 0.95
C ASN A 106 -16.38 4.50 -0.08
N GLY A 107 -16.05 5.22 -1.15
CA GLY A 107 -17.02 5.56 -2.20
C GLY A 107 -18.18 6.39 -1.65
N LEU A 108 -19.42 6.00 -1.98
CA LEU A 108 -20.67 6.60 -1.46
C LEU A 108 -21.19 5.92 -0.18
N VAL A 109 -20.51 4.88 0.31
CA VAL A 109 -20.90 4.17 1.53
C VAL A 109 -20.36 4.96 2.72
N ASP A 110 -21.18 5.11 3.78
CA ASP A 110 -20.84 5.84 5.00
C ASP A 110 -19.40 5.56 5.45
N GLU A 111 -18.65 6.63 5.74
CA GLU A 111 -17.25 6.57 6.17
C GLU A 111 -17.08 5.74 7.46
N ARG A 112 -18.17 5.55 8.21
CA ARG A 112 -18.24 4.72 9.41
C ARG A 112 -18.53 3.25 9.05
N GLY A 113 -17.48 2.46 8.86
CA GLY A 113 -17.56 1.00 8.81
C GLY A 113 -17.45 0.35 7.42
N GLY A 114 -17.17 1.15 6.38
CA GLY A 114 -16.84 0.64 5.05
C GLY A 114 -15.60 -0.27 5.05
N VAL A 115 -15.54 -1.20 4.10
CA VAL A 115 -14.41 -2.15 3.98
C VAL A 115 -13.06 -1.44 3.78
N GLY A 116 -13.05 -0.25 3.16
CA GLY A 116 -11.85 0.56 3.00
C GLY A 116 -11.24 1.00 4.33
N LEU A 117 -12.07 1.49 5.26
CA LEU A 117 -11.61 1.84 6.61
C LEU A 117 -11.08 0.60 7.34
N LYS A 118 -11.82 -0.52 7.30
CA LYS A 118 -11.41 -1.78 7.95
C LYS A 118 -10.07 -2.30 7.40
N ASN A 119 -9.85 -2.17 6.10
CA ASN A 119 -8.58 -2.54 5.46
C ASN A 119 -7.42 -1.68 5.99
N VAL A 120 -7.63 -0.37 6.15
CA VAL A 120 -6.61 0.53 6.72
C VAL A 120 -6.33 0.16 8.19
N GLU A 121 -7.36 -0.10 8.99
CA GLU A 121 -7.20 -0.50 10.40
C GLU A 121 -6.43 -1.82 10.54
N ALA A 122 -6.78 -2.83 9.74
CA ALA A 122 -6.04 -4.09 9.71
C ALA A 122 -4.56 -3.90 9.34
N ALA A 123 -4.24 -2.92 8.47
CA ALA A 123 -2.85 -2.62 8.13
C ALA A 123 -2.07 -2.04 9.32
N TYR A 124 -2.67 -1.10 10.06
CA TYR A 124 -2.05 -0.55 11.27
C TYR A 124 -1.81 -1.63 12.32
N GLU A 125 -2.79 -2.49 12.56
CA GLU A 125 -2.68 -3.60 13.51
C GLU A 125 -1.57 -4.57 13.10
N ALA A 126 -1.54 -5.01 11.83
CA ALA A 126 -0.50 -5.90 11.32
C ALA A 126 0.90 -5.29 11.42
N LEU A 127 1.09 -4.03 11.02
CA LEU A 127 2.38 -3.35 11.15
C LEU A 127 2.80 -3.18 12.62
N SER A 128 1.86 -2.93 13.53
CA SER A 128 2.17 -2.75 14.95
C SER A 128 2.70 -4.01 15.63
N ARG A 129 2.28 -5.20 15.18
CA ARG A 129 2.85 -6.49 15.62
C ARG A 129 4.36 -6.60 15.33
N HIS A 130 4.83 -5.91 14.30
CA HIS A 130 6.24 -5.79 13.92
C HIS A 130 6.92 -4.51 14.43
N ARG A 131 6.25 -3.75 15.31
CA ARG A 131 6.69 -2.45 15.83
C ARG A 131 6.99 -1.43 14.71
N MET A 132 6.18 -1.46 13.67
CA MET A 132 6.26 -0.56 12.53
C MET A 132 5.07 0.38 12.50
N THR A 133 5.29 1.60 12.00
CA THR A 133 4.24 2.56 11.67
C THR A 133 4.37 2.94 10.20
N PRO A 134 3.27 3.22 9.48
CA PRO A 134 3.35 3.71 8.11
C PRO A 134 4.23 4.95 8.01
N TYR A 135 5.10 4.95 7.02
CA TYR A 135 5.94 6.08 6.65
C TYR A 135 5.14 7.16 5.91
N GLN A 136 4.21 6.74 5.04
CA GLN A 136 3.26 7.61 4.35
C GLN A 136 1.90 6.95 4.22
N VAL A 137 0.85 7.78 4.11
CA VAL A 137 -0.53 7.32 4.02
C VAL A 137 -1.30 8.21 3.05
N ASP A 138 -1.89 7.62 2.02
CA ASP A 138 -2.89 8.24 1.15
C ASP A 138 -4.06 7.27 1.00
N THR A 139 -4.91 7.26 2.02
CA THR A 139 -6.05 6.36 2.14
C THR A 139 -7.37 7.12 2.29
N GLY A 140 -8.50 6.44 2.13
CA GLY A 140 -9.83 7.02 2.35
C GLY A 140 -10.34 7.85 1.17
N GLY A 141 -11.27 8.77 1.43
CA GLY A 141 -11.92 9.59 0.41
C GLY A 141 -12.94 8.83 -0.46
N GLY A 142 -13.60 9.56 -1.36
CA GLY A 142 -14.71 9.04 -2.18
C GLY A 142 -14.34 8.55 -3.58
N LYS A 143 -13.05 8.59 -3.97
CA LYS A 143 -12.59 8.24 -5.33
C LYS A 143 -11.50 7.17 -5.29
N GLY A 144 -11.53 6.29 -6.29
CA GLY A 144 -10.43 5.38 -6.55
C GLY A 144 -9.17 6.12 -7.00
N ARG A 145 -8.04 5.42 -6.94
CA ARG A 145 -6.70 5.95 -7.22
C ARG A 145 -5.96 5.03 -8.17
N ARG A 146 -5.35 5.59 -9.20
CA ARG A 146 -4.26 4.92 -9.93
C ARG A 146 -2.97 5.14 -9.16
N VAL A 147 -2.23 4.08 -8.94
CA VAL A 147 -0.98 4.08 -8.17
C VAL A 147 0.16 3.61 -9.05
N PHE A 148 1.28 4.32 -8.97
CA PHE A 148 2.57 3.91 -9.47
C PHE A 148 3.56 3.89 -8.30
N PHE A 149 4.34 2.83 -8.17
CA PHE A 149 5.35 2.69 -7.13
C PHE A 149 6.65 2.19 -7.73
N LEU A 150 7.73 2.95 -7.53
CA LEU A 150 9.05 2.59 -8.02
C LEU A 150 9.89 1.99 -6.89
N THR A 151 10.22 0.70 -7.00
CA THR A 151 10.93 -0.03 -5.92
C THR A 151 12.37 0.45 -5.71
N SER A 152 12.98 1.09 -6.71
CA SER A 152 14.35 1.59 -6.63
C SER A 152 14.50 2.81 -5.72
N THR A 153 13.51 3.71 -5.75
CA THR A 153 13.54 5.00 -5.03
C THR A 153 12.57 5.03 -3.84
N GLY A 154 11.56 4.17 -3.87
CA GLY A 154 10.44 4.21 -2.94
C GLY A 154 9.39 5.27 -3.27
N GLU A 155 9.52 5.95 -4.41
CA GLU A 155 8.58 6.98 -4.83
C GLU A 155 7.23 6.38 -5.20
N VAL A 156 6.18 7.04 -4.77
CA VAL A 156 4.80 6.69 -5.09
C VAL A 156 4.15 7.87 -5.78
N GLU A 157 3.58 7.62 -6.95
CA GLU A 157 2.72 8.60 -7.61
C GLU A 157 1.27 8.12 -7.59
N VAL A 158 0.36 9.04 -7.23
CA VAL A 158 -1.06 8.76 -7.11
C VAL A 158 -1.84 9.69 -8.04
N GLY A 159 -2.77 9.12 -8.81
CA GLY A 159 -3.74 9.89 -9.59
C GLY A 159 -5.17 9.52 -9.16
N LEU A 160 -5.94 10.49 -8.67
CA LEU A 160 -7.37 10.28 -8.41
C LEU A 160 -8.11 9.96 -9.72
N LEU A 161 -9.01 8.99 -9.66
CA LEU A 161 -9.89 8.68 -10.78
C LEU A 161 -11.05 9.70 -10.81
N SER A 162 -11.09 10.55 -11.82
CA SER A 162 -12.24 11.36 -12.18
C SER A 162 -12.97 10.75 -13.37
N GLY A 163 -14.30 10.91 -13.44
CA GLY A 163 -15.04 10.66 -14.67
C GLY A 163 -14.49 11.58 -15.77
N ALA A 164 -14.10 10.98 -16.89
CA ALA A 164 -13.45 11.62 -18.04
C ALA A 164 -12.15 12.39 -17.73
N GLY A 165 -11.05 11.63 -17.61
CA GLY A 165 -9.85 11.91 -18.39
C GLY A 165 -9.05 13.17 -18.10
N ARG A 166 -8.68 13.44 -16.84
CA ARG A 166 -7.40 14.13 -16.54
C ARG A 166 -6.77 13.56 -15.27
N LEU A 167 -5.56 13.03 -15.43
CA LEU A 167 -4.72 12.53 -14.35
C LEU A 167 -3.83 13.68 -13.87
N GLY A 168 -4.13 14.22 -12.70
CA GLY A 168 -3.26 15.11 -11.95
C GLY A 168 -3.41 14.76 -10.49
N GLY A 169 -2.40 14.15 -9.90
CA GLY A 169 -2.43 13.81 -8.49
C GLY A 169 -1.04 13.92 -7.86
N PRO A 170 -0.98 13.87 -6.53
CA PRO A 170 0.24 14.16 -5.81
C PRO A 170 1.28 13.05 -6.03
N VAL A 171 2.52 13.46 -6.27
CA VAL A 171 3.67 12.59 -6.06
C VAL A 171 3.96 12.58 -4.56
N LEU A 172 3.75 11.44 -3.92
CA LEU A 172 4.14 11.22 -2.54
C LEU A 172 5.65 10.99 -2.52
N LYS A 173 6.39 12.09 -2.37
CA LYS A 173 7.82 12.04 -2.07
C LYS A 173 8.01 11.63 -0.63
N PRO A 174 9.00 10.78 -0.30
CA PRO A 174 9.32 10.42 1.07
C PRO A 174 9.40 11.66 1.99
N LYS A 175 8.39 11.84 2.86
CA LYS A 175 8.36 12.92 3.87
C LYS A 175 8.89 12.41 5.20
N ALA A 176 9.71 13.22 5.88
CA ALA A 176 9.98 13.03 7.30
C ALA A 176 8.65 12.99 8.07
N ALA A 177 8.44 11.92 8.84
CA ALA A 177 7.14 11.52 9.37
C ALA A 177 6.55 12.54 10.35
N ALA A 178 5.38 13.09 10.03
CA ALA A 178 4.43 13.64 11.01
C ALA A 178 3.08 13.85 10.30
N LEU A 179 1.99 13.27 10.83
CA LEU A 179 0.66 13.91 10.99
C LEU A 179 -0.54 12.98 11.26
N TRP A 180 -0.40 11.65 11.31
CA TRP A 180 -1.58 10.79 11.62
C TRP A 180 -1.71 10.37 13.10
N ALA A 181 -0.66 10.48 13.93
CA ALA A 181 -0.76 10.15 15.36
C ALA A 181 -1.58 11.17 16.19
N ALA A 182 -1.83 12.38 15.66
CA ALA A 182 -2.49 13.46 16.40
C ALA A 182 -4.03 13.42 16.33
N ALA A 183 -4.63 12.71 15.37
CA ALA A 183 -6.07 12.74 15.14
C ALA A 183 -6.90 11.75 15.98
N ARG A 184 -6.25 10.82 16.71
CA ARG A 184 -6.92 9.85 17.59
C ARG A 184 -6.74 10.12 19.10
N ALA A 185 -6.07 11.21 19.47
CA ALA A 185 -5.90 11.60 20.88
C ALA A 185 -7.00 12.54 21.43
N SER A 186 -7.99 12.93 20.61
CA SER A 186 -8.97 13.97 20.97
C SER A 186 -10.42 13.51 21.11
N THR A 187 -10.72 12.21 21.04
CA THR A 187 -12.08 11.66 21.26
C THR A 187 -12.17 10.70 22.45
N GLY A 188 -11.33 10.93 23.47
CA GLY A 188 -11.49 10.32 24.79
C GLY A 188 -11.80 11.40 25.82
N ARG A 189 -13.08 11.74 25.95
CA ARG A 189 -13.61 12.46 27.10
C ARG A 189 -14.96 11.84 27.47
#